data_AF-A0A6G3Q8K7-F1
#
_entry.id   AF-A0A6G3Q8K7-F1
#
_cell.length_a   1.000
_cell.length_b   1.000
_cell.length_c   1.000
_cell.angle_alpha   90.00
_cell.angle_beta   90.00
_cell.angle_gamma   90.00
#
_symmetry.space_group_name_H-M   'P 1'
#
loop_
_entity.id
_entity.type
_entity.pdbx_description
1 polymer ?
#
loop_
_entity_poly.entity_id
_entity_poly.type
_entity_poly.pdbx_seq_one_letter_code
_entity_poly.pdbx_strand_id
1 'polypeptide(L)'
;MTLVAAEADRRDPLARLKEILRRGRLKKQLTVKTLAHRAGLGYVTVSKALNEGLPSEATIYALAKVLAIDPAPLIELRSLAVTVTEPPPPPVPPDTRKCDPVTPAQRDALRANRNDQLIKALERVGGIQRCTVFQLEDHTDNGYLLYVTFDTDRLGAASVLQAIRSKFEQLFPEIPYWGELKSESETAVGFAYTYIDPHNMLFQD
;
A
#
# COMPACT_ATOMS: atom_id res chain seq x y z
N MET A 1 -20.88 -39.61 0.58
CA MET A 1 -20.05 -38.57 -0.08
C MET A 1 -20.04 -37.29 0.78
N THR A 2 -19.65 -37.37 2.05
CA THR A 2 -19.92 -36.27 3.01
C THR A 2 -18.79 -36.05 4.02
N LEU A 3 -17.54 -36.22 3.58
CA LEU A 3 -16.34 -35.96 4.40
C LEU A 3 -15.34 -35.02 3.71
N VAL A 4 -15.28 -35.01 2.38
CA VAL A 4 -14.30 -34.21 1.62
C VAL A 4 -14.60 -32.69 1.63
N ALA A 5 -15.87 -32.27 1.75
CA ALA A 5 -16.22 -30.84 1.77
C ALA A 5 -15.93 -30.16 3.12
N ALA A 6 -15.89 -30.90 4.23
CA ALA A 6 -15.59 -30.36 5.56
C ALA A 6 -14.07 -30.21 5.80
N GLU A 7 -13.24 -31.05 5.16
CA GLU A 7 -11.77 -30.94 5.23
C GLU A 7 -11.21 -29.84 4.32
N ALA A 8 -11.90 -29.51 3.23
CA ALA A 8 -11.53 -28.37 2.39
C ALA A 8 -11.76 -27.01 3.08
N ASP A 9 -12.74 -26.91 3.98
CA ASP A 9 -13.10 -25.69 4.74
C ASP A 9 -12.02 -25.30 5.79
N ARG A 10 -11.12 -26.22 6.16
CA ARG A 10 -9.94 -25.94 7.01
C ARG A 10 -8.73 -25.40 6.24
N ARG A 11 -8.69 -25.55 4.91
CA ARG A 11 -7.48 -25.26 4.11
C ARG A 11 -7.33 -23.79 3.71
N ASP A 12 -8.38 -22.98 3.84
CA ASP A 12 -8.30 -21.55 3.55
C ASP A 12 -8.97 -20.72 4.67
N PRO A 13 -8.22 -20.46 5.76
CA PRO A 13 -8.70 -19.68 6.89
C PRO A 13 -9.16 -18.26 6.49
N LEU A 14 -8.56 -17.68 5.44
CA LEU A 14 -8.90 -16.36 4.94
C LEU A 14 -10.25 -16.36 4.21
N ALA A 15 -10.48 -17.32 3.32
CA ALA A 15 -11.77 -17.48 2.67
C ALA A 15 -12.88 -17.69 3.70
N ARG A 16 -12.61 -18.49 4.75
CA ARG A 16 -13.56 -18.72 5.83
C ARG A 16 -13.90 -17.46 6.61
N LEU A 17 -12.87 -16.68 6.97
CA LEU A 17 -13.04 -15.39 7.64
C LEU A 17 -13.91 -14.44 6.83
N LYS A 18 -13.61 -14.27 5.53
CA LYS A 18 -14.37 -13.39 4.63
C LYS A 18 -15.83 -13.83 4.52
N GLU A 19 -16.05 -15.13 4.43
CA GLU A 19 -17.40 -15.68 4.33
C GLU A 19 -18.24 -15.39 5.59
N ILE A 20 -17.66 -15.53 6.78
CA ILE A 20 -18.36 -15.21 8.04
C ILE A 20 -18.76 -13.73 8.06
N LEU A 21 -17.85 -12.82 7.67
CA LEU A 21 -18.14 -11.38 7.60
C LEU A 21 -19.23 -11.05 6.57
N ARG A 22 -19.19 -11.66 5.38
CA ARG A 22 -20.24 -11.47 4.35
C ARG A 22 -21.59 -11.96 4.83
N ARG A 23 -21.66 -13.15 5.42
CA ARG A 23 -22.90 -13.70 5.99
C ARG A 23 -23.43 -12.82 7.11
N GLY A 24 -22.55 -12.32 7.99
CA GLY A 24 -22.89 -11.37 9.03
C GLY A 24 -23.55 -10.12 8.47
N ARG A 25 -22.93 -9.53 7.44
CA ARG A 25 -23.46 -8.35 6.73
C ARG A 25 -24.83 -8.63 6.13
N LEU A 26 -25.00 -9.75 5.44
CA LEU A 26 -26.27 -10.14 4.82
C LEU A 26 -27.36 -10.38 5.87
N LYS A 27 -27.05 -11.05 6.99
CA LYS A 27 -27.99 -11.25 8.11
C LYS A 27 -28.46 -9.94 8.73
N LYS A 28 -27.59 -8.93 8.80
CA LYS A 28 -27.94 -7.57 9.26
C LYS A 28 -28.53 -6.70 8.16
N GLN A 29 -28.69 -7.23 6.94
CA GLN A 29 -29.19 -6.54 5.74
C GLN A 29 -28.46 -5.22 5.46
N LEU A 30 -27.15 -5.18 5.73
CA LEU A 30 -26.36 -3.97 5.55
C LEU A 30 -25.75 -3.91 4.15
N THR A 31 -25.85 -2.75 3.51
CA THR A 31 -24.99 -2.45 2.36
C THR A 31 -23.55 -2.26 2.82
N VAL A 32 -22.58 -2.43 1.91
CA VAL A 32 -21.16 -2.19 2.20
C VAL A 32 -20.94 -0.75 2.70
N LYS A 33 -21.62 0.23 2.10
CA LYS A 33 -21.57 1.64 2.49
C LYS A 33 -22.11 1.87 3.91
N THR A 34 -23.25 1.27 4.25
CA THR A 34 -23.85 1.37 5.59
C THR A 34 -22.99 0.68 6.65
N LEU A 35 -22.41 -0.47 6.33
CA LEU A 35 -21.49 -1.19 7.21
C LEU A 35 -20.22 -0.37 7.47
N ALA A 36 -19.62 0.21 6.44
CA ALA A 36 -18.45 1.08 6.55
C ALA A 36 -18.73 2.27 7.47
N HIS A 37 -19.84 2.99 7.23
CA HIS A 37 -20.22 4.12 8.06
C HIS A 37 -20.45 3.73 9.54
N ARG A 38 -21.15 2.63 9.81
CA ARG A 38 -21.42 2.15 11.17
C ARG A 38 -20.18 1.61 11.89
N ALA A 39 -19.21 1.09 11.15
CA ALA A 39 -17.96 0.59 11.69
C ALA A 39 -16.92 1.70 11.89
N GLY A 40 -17.19 2.93 11.45
CA GLY A 40 -16.20 4.01 11.45
C GLY A 40 -15.05 3.76 10.47
N LEU A 41 -15.28 2.96 9.42
CA LEU A 41 -14.26 2.54 8.46
C LEU A 41 -14.50 3.16 7.08
N GLY A 42 -13.43 3.30 6.30
CA GLY A 42 -13.52 3.65 4.89
C GLY A 42 -14.24 2.59 4.06
N TYR A 43 -15.00 3.02 3.05
CA TYR A 43 -15.71 2.11 2.13
C TYR A 43 -14.77 1.09 1.47
N VAL A 44 -13.61 1.54 1.00
CA VAL A 44 -12.59 0.69 0.37
C VAL A 44 -12.03 -0.33 1.37
N THR A 45 -11.78 0.08 2.62
CA THR A 45 -11.31 -0.81 3.69
C THR A 45 -12.29 -1.95 3.95
N VAL A 46 -13.59 -1.65 4.02
CA VAL A 46 -14.62 -2.69 4.19
C VAL A 46 -14.77 -3.55 2.96
N SER A 47 -14.73 -2.97 1.75
CA SER A 47 -14.79 -3.74 0.50
C SER A 47 -13.63 -4.72 0.39
N LYS A 48 -12.40 -4.28 0.69
CA LYS A 48 -11.22 -5.15 0.78
C LYS A 48 -11.45 -6.22 1.85
N ALA A 49 -11.73 -5.86 3.10
CA ALA A 49 -11.95 -6.82 4.18
C ALA A 49 -12.97 -7.95 3.84
N LEU A 50 -14.01 -7.65 3.05
CA LEU A 50 -15.01 -8.65 2.64
C LEU A 50 -14.60 -9.49 1.42
N ASN A 51 -13.78 -8.95 0.52
CA ASN A 51 -13.52 -9.57 -0.79
C ASN A 51 -12.03 -9.91 -0.99
N GLU A 52 -11.12 -9.03 -0.60
CA GLU A 52 -9.72 -9.01 -1.01
C GLU A 52 -8.75 -8.70 0.14
N GLY A 53 -7.58 -9.33 0.11
CA GLY A 53 -6.57 -9.13 1.16
C GLY A 53 -6.94 -9.68 2.54
N LEU A 54 -6.01 -9.52 3.48
CA LEU A 54 -6.15 -9.95 4.87
C LEU A 54 -6.53 -8.74 5.73
N PRO A 55 -7.73 -8.71 6.36
CA PRO A 55 -8.11 -7.59 7.21
C PRO A 55 -7.24 -7.52 8.48
N SER A 56 -6.99 -6.31 8.96
CA SER A 56 -6.33 -6.09 10.25
C SER A 56 -7.22 -6.55 11.41
N GLU A 57 -6.63 -6.80 12.59
CA GLU A 57 -7.40 -7.15 13.78
C GLU A 57 -8.38 -6.04 14.18
N ALA A 58 -7.94 -4.78 14.14
CA ALA A 58 -8.78 -3.61 14.40
C ALA A 58 -9.99 -3.57 13.45
N THR A 59 -9.77 -3.85 12.16
CA THR A 59 -10.86 -3.96 11.17
C THR A 59 -11.82 -5.11 11.52
N ILE A 60 -11.31 -6.27 11.94
CA ILE A 60 -12.15 -7.40 12.37
C ILE A 60 -12.99 -7.03 13.58
N TYR A 61 -12.41 -6.42 14.61
CA TYR A 61 -13.14 -5.99 15.82
C TYR A 61 -14.23 -4.97 15.49
N ALA A 62 -13.92 -3.95 14.67
CA ALA A 62 -14.90 -2.94 14.27
C ALA A 62 -16.07 -3.54 13.49
N LEU A 63 -15.80 -4.45 12.55
CA LEU A 63 -16.85 -5.13 11.79
C LEU A 63 -17.64 -6.11 12.66
N ALA A 64 -16.97 -6.92 13.49
CA ALA A 64 -17.59 -7.89 14.39
C ALA A 64 -18.56 -7.21 15.36
N LYS A 65 -18.18 -6.03 15.90
CA LYS A 65 -19.05 -5.21 16.76
C LYS A 65 -20.34 -4.79 16.06
N VAL A 66 -20.26 -4.27 14.83
CA VAL A 66 -21.45 -3.83 14.07
C VAL A 66 -22.31 -5.02 13.64
N LEU A 67 -21.67 -6.14 13.30
CA LEU A 67 -22.35 -7.36 12.88
C LEU A 67 -22.88 -8.18 14.05
N ALA A 68 -22.54 -7.82 15.29
CA ALA A 68 -22.81 -8.58 16.51
C ALA A 68 -22.32 -10.03 16.42
N ILE A 69 -21.07 -10.19 15.97
CA ILE A 69 -20.36 -11.46 15.87
C ILE A 69 -19.25 -11.45 16.92
N ASP A 70 -18.97 -12.60 17.53
CA ASP A 70 -17.82 -12.74 18.41
C ASP A 70 -16.51 -12.59 17.60
N PRO A 71 -15.64 -11.62 17.93
CA PRO A 71 -14.39 -11.42 17.23
C PRO A 71 -13.36 -12.53 17.48
N ALA A 72 -13.39 -13.24 18.63
CA ALA A 72 -12.38 -14.23 18.98
C ALA A 72 -12.15 -15.32 17.90
N PRO A 73 -13.19 -16.00 17.37
CA PRO A 73 -13.02 -16.98 16.29
C PRO A 73 -12.58 -16.36 14.97
N LEU A 74 -12.86 -15.07 14.73
CA LEU A 74 -12.39 -14.36 13.53
C LEU A 74 -10.90 -14.04 13.61
N ILE A 75 -10.42 -13.67 14.79
CA ILE A 75 -8.99 -13.42 15.03
C ILE A 75 -8.19 -14.72 14.88
N GLU A 76 -8.70 -15.84 15.39
CA GLU A 76 -8.05 -17.15 15.22
C GLU A 76 -7.91 -17.53 13.74
N LEU A 77 -8.98 -17.34 12.95
CA LEU A 77 -8.93 -17.56 11.49
C LEU A 77 -7.94 -16.63 10.78
N ARG A 78 -7.81 -15.38 11.23
CA ARG A 78 -6.80 -14.44 10.71
C ARG A 78 -5.39 -14.95 11.01
N SER A 79 -5.11 -15.39 12.24
CA SER A 79 -3.81 -15.92 12.64
C SER A 79 -3.41 -17.14 11.82
N LEU A 80 -4.36 -18.06 11.60
CA LEU A 80 -4.16 -19.22 10.73
C LEU A 80 -3.88 -18.79 9.28
N ALA A 81 -4.59 -17.77 8.76
CA ALA A 81 -4.34 -17.25 7.42
C ALA A 81 -2.93 -16.67 7.25
N VAL A 82 -2.39 -15.98 8.27
CA VAL A 82 -1.00 -15.48 8.25
C VAL A 82 -0.01 -16.65 8.08
N THR A 83 -0.17 -17.71 8.87
CA THR A 83 0.75 -18.87 8.85
C THR A 83 0.73 -19.67 7.54
N VAL A 84 -0.39 -19.66 6.80
CA VAL A 84 -0.53 -20.37 5.51
C VAL A 84 0.09 -19.56 4.36
N THR A 85 0.37 -18.27 4.56
CA THR A 85 0.79 -17.34 3.49
C THR A 85 2.26 -16.89 3.61
N GLU A 86 3.08 -17.50 4.47
CA GLU A 86 4.51 -17.14 4.62
C GLU A 86 5.45 -18.03 3.76
N PRO A 87 6.07 -17.49 2.69
CA PRO A 87 7.47 -17.81 2.35
C PRO A 87 8.41 -17.35 3.49
N PRO A 88 9.65 -17.87 3.60
CA PRO A 88 10.57 -17.48 4.67
C PRO A 88 10.71 -15.95 4.72
N PRO A 89 10.73 -15.35 5.92
CA PRO A 89 10.69 -13.90 6.04
C PRO A 89 11.93 -13.28 5.38
N PRO A 90 11.78 -12.25 4.52
CA PRO A 90 12.89 -11.36 4.25
C PRO A 90 13.40 -10.77 5.58
N PRO A 91 14.70 -10.45 5.70
CA PRO A 91 15.28 -9.97 6.95
C PRO A 91 14.44 -8.85 7.55
N VAL A 92 14.10 -9.02 8.84
CA VAL A 92 13.28 -8.09 9.62
C VAL A 92 13.89 -6.68 9.52
N PRO A 93 13.16 -5.66 9.02
CA PRO A 93 13.59 -4.29 9.15
C PRO A 93 13.75 -3.95 10.65
N PRO A 94 14.79 -3.21 11.06
CA PRO A 94 15.01 -2.88 12.46
C PRO A 94 13.76 -2.25 13.09
N ASP A 95 13.53 -2.63 14.34
CA ASP A 95 12.42 -2.24 15.20
C ASP A 95 12.13 -0.72 15.11
N THR A 96 11.02 -0.32 14.48
CA THR A 96 10.58 1.09 14.39
C THR A 96 9.86 1.56 15.65
N ARG A 97 9.90 0.79 16.74
CA ARG A 97 9.36 1.23 18.02
C ARG A 97 10.26 2.33 18.61
N LYS A 98 9.86 3.56 18.30
CA LYS A 98 10.44 4.87 18.65
C LYS A 98 11.48 5.36 17.64
N CYS A 99 11.03 5.78 16.45
CA CYS A 99 11.66 6.97 15.88
C CYS A 99 11.25 8.16 16.75
N ASP A 100 12.20 9.02 17.10
CA ASP A 100 11.88 10.33 17.65
C ASP A 100 10.85 11.02 16.74
N PRO A 101 9.86 11.76 17.29
CA PRO A 101 8.87 12.43 16.47
C PRO A 101 9.56 13.45 15.57
N VAL A 102 9.73 13.09 14.30
CA VAL A 102 10.22 13.99 13.26
C VAL A 102 9.14 15.03 13.01
N THR A 103 9.48 16.31 13.18
CA THR A 103 8.56 17.41 12.91
C THR A 103 8.17 17.42 11.42
N PRO A 104 6.99 17.97 11.05
CA PRO A 104 6.61 18.14 9.65
C PRO A 104 7.71 18.80 8.80
N ALA A 105 8.35 19.85 9.33
CA ALA A 105 9.44 20.54 8.64
C ALA A 105 10.68 19.65 8.39
N GLN A 106 11.08 18.83 9.37
CA GLN A 106 12.19 17.89 9.21
C GLN A 106 11.86 16.79 8.19
N ARG A 107 10.62 16.29 8.20
CA ARG A 107 10.14 15.30 7.22
C ARG A 107 10.15 15.87 5.81
N ASP A 108 9.68 17.10 5.64
CA ASP A 108 9.65 17.76 4.33
C ASP A 108 11.08 18.04 3.83
N ALA A 109 12.00 18.43 4.73
CA ALA A 109 13.43 18.57 4.41
C ALA A 109 14.08 17.24 3.98
N LEU A 110 13.75 16.12 4.66
CA LEU A 110 14.23 14.79 4.28
C LEU A 110 13.74 14.40 2.88
N ARG A 111 12.47 14.67 2.58
CA ARG A 111 11.88 14.37 1.27
C ARG A 111 12.46 15.24 0.17
N ALA A 112 12.63 16.54 0.42
CA ALA A 112 13.31 17.45 -0.50
C ALA A 112 14.72 16.95 -0.82
N ASN A 113 15.50 16.54 0.20
CA ASN A 113 16.83 15.99 0.02
C ASN A 113 16.82 14.72 -0.84
N ARG A 114 15.90 13.79 -0.58
CA ARG A 114 15.75 12.56 -1.39
C ARG A 114 15.37 12.86 -2.83
N ASN A 115 14.43 13.78 -3.06
CA ASN A 115 14.02 14.21 -4.39
C ASN A 115 15.20 14.83 -5.16
N ASP A 116 16.01 15.66 -4.51
CA ASP A 116 17.23 16.23 -5.09
C ASP A 116 18.25 15.15 -5.49
N GLN A 117 18.43 14.14 -4.64
CA GLN A 117 19.31 13.00 -4.95
C GLN A 117 18.80 12.21 -6.16
N LEU A 118 17.48 11.97 -6.23
CA LEU A 118 16.84 11.26 -7.33
C LEU A 118 17.00 12.01 -8.66
N ILE A 119 16.71 13.31 -8.67
CA ILE A 119 16.89 14.18 -9.84
C ILE A 119 18.34 14.10 -10.34
N LYS A 120 19.31 14.33 -9.45
CA LYS A 120 20.75 14.30 -9.80
C LYS A 120 21.20 12.93 -10.32
N ALA A 121 20.63 11.84 -9.81
CA ALA A 121 20.97 10.50 -10.26
C ALA A 121 20.36 10.16 -11.62
N LEU A 122 19.14 10.64 -11.89
CA LEU A 122 18.47 10.45 -13.17
C LEU A 122 19.08 11.29 -14.28
N GLU A 123 19.47 12.54 -14.01
CA GLU A 123 20.14 13.40 -15.00
C GLU A 123 21.53 12.89 -15.41
N ARG A 124 22.10 11.92 -14.66
CA ARG A 124 23.33 11.21 -15.07
C ARG A 124 23.05 10.02 -15.99
N VAL A 125 21.80 9.62 -16.19
CA VAL A 125 21.43 8.57 -17.13
C VAL A 125 21.51 9.15 -18.53
N GLY A 126 22.39 8.60 -19.36
CA GLY A 126 22.57 9.07 -20.73
C GLY A 126 21.25 9.02 -21.52
N GLY A 127 20.85 10.17 -22.07
CA GLY A 127 19.60 10.34 -22.80
C GLY A 127 18.48 11.01 -21.98
N ILE A 128 18.57 11.07 -20.65
CA ILE A 128 17.70 11.94 -19.86
C ILE A 128 18.21 13.38 -19.99
N GLN A 129 17.33 14.31 -20.37
CA GLN A 129 17.67 15.71 -20.58
C GLN A 129 17.38 16.56 -19.36
N ARG A 130 16.25 16.31 -18.69
CA ARG A 130 15.81 17.07 -17.52
C ARG A 130 14.89 16.25 -16.63
N CYS A 131 15.04 16.43 -15.33
CA CYS A 131 14.11 15.91 -14.33
C CYS A 131 13.53 17.07 -13.51
N THR A 132 12.25 16.99 -13.15
CA THR A 132 11.61 17.98 -12.26
C THR A 132 10.60 17.27 -11.39
N VAL A 133 10.64 17.54 -10.08
CA VAL A 133 9.69 16.98 -9.12
C VAL A 133 8.74 18.08 -8.66
N PHE A 134 7.45 17.81 -8.74
CA PHE A 134 6.39 18.64 -8.23
C PHE A 134 5.79 17.97 -7.00
N GLN A 135 5.62 18.71 -5.91
CA GLN A 135 4.80 18.25 -4.79
C GLN A 135 3.33 18.40 -5.15
N LEU A 136 2.54 17.35 -4.98
CA LEU A 136 1.10 17.40 -5.25
C LEU A 136 0.40 17.88 -3.97
N GLU A 137 -0.29 19.02 -4.04
CA GLU A 137 -0.94 19.65 -2.88
C GLU A 137 -2.20 18.90 -2.43
N ASP A 138 -2.84 18.15 -3.32
CA ASP A 138 -4.02 17.36 -2.99
C ASP A 138 -3.64 16.02 -2.38
N HIS A 139 -4.37 15.67 -1.32
CA HIS A 139 -4.37 14.43 -0.51
C HIS A 139 -4.55 13.11 -1.30
N THR A 140 -4.24 13.10 -2.59
CA THR A 140 -4.00 11.90 -3.37
C THR A 140 -2.83 11.11 -2.77
N ASP A 141 -2.92 9.78 -2.79
CA ASP A 141 -1.90 8.86 -2.29
C ASP A 141 -0.51 9.04 -2.94
N ASN A 142 -0.37 9.98 -3.86
CA ASN A 142 0.68 10.06 -4.85
C ASN A 142 1.81 11.02 -4.51
N GLY A 143 1.74 11.84 -3.45
CA GLY A 143 2.85 12.64 -2.86
C GLY A 143 3.60 13.62 -3.78
N TYR A 144 4.19 13.12 -4.86
CA TYR A 144 5.03 13.82 -5.82
C TYR A 144 4.73 13.38 -7.27
N LEU A 145 4.98 14.28 -8.21
CA LEU A 145 5.05 13.98 -9.64
C LEU A 145 6.47 14.25 -10.14
N LEU A 146 7.16 13.20 -10.56
CA LEU A 146 8.42 13.29 -11.29
C LEU A 146 8.12 13.40 -12.79
N TYR A 147 8.47 14.54 -13.38
CA TYR A 147 8.43 14.78 -14.81
C TYR A 147 9.84 14.67 -15.40
N VAL A 148 10.01 13.79 -16.38
CA VAL A 148 11.31 13.51 -17.02
C VAL A 148 11.19 13.72 -18.52
N THR A 149 12.05 14.56 -19.09
CA THR A 149 12.22 14.69 -20.54
C THR A 149 13.46 13.95 -21.00
N PHE A 150 13.40 13.36 -22.19
CA PHE A 150 14.47 12.52 -22.71
C PHE A 150 14.64 12.66 -24.23
N ASP A 151 15.84 12.31 -24.69
CA ASP A 151 16.23 12.24 -26.10
C ASP A 151 15.73 10.91 -26.70
N THR A 152 14.79 11.01 -27.65
CA THR A 152 14.13 9.87 -28.29
C THR A 152 15.05 9.03 -29.15
N ASP A 153 16.17 9.60 -29.61
CA ASP A 153 17.17 8.86 -30.39
C ASP A 153 18.00 7.93 -29.50
N ARG A 154 17.92 8.10 -28.17
CA ARG A 154 18.73 7.37 -27.18
C ARG A 154 17.90 6.53 -26.22
N LEU A 155 16.72 7.01 -25.84
CA LEU A 155 15.85 6.37 -24.85
C LEU A 155 14.40 6.38 -25.30
N GLY A 156 13.67 5.31 -24.95
CA GLY A 156 12.21 5.29 -24.97
C GLY A 156 11.63 5.48 -23.57
N ALA A 157 10.34 5.79 -23.51
CA ALA A 157 9.60 5.95 -22.25
C ALA A 157 9.74 4.75 -21.30
N ALA A 158 9.71 3.52 -21.83
CA ALA A 158 9.90 2.30 -21.03
C ALA A 158 11.29 2.25 -20.37
N SER A 159 12.34 2.63 -21.08
CA SER A 159 13.71 2.69 -20.54
C SER A 159 13.84 3.78 -19.47
N VAL A 160 13.16 4.90 -19.66
CA VAL A 160 13.09 5.97 -18.64
C VAL A 160 12.37 5.49 -17.39
N LEU A 161 11.23 4.80 -17.52
CA LEU A 161 10.52 4.22 -16.39
C LEU A 161 11.35 3.19 -15.64
N GLN A 162 12.09 2.34 -16.36
CA GLN A 162 13.01 1.39 -15.77
C GLN A 162 14.13 2.11 -15.01
N ALA A 163 14.70 3.18 -15.59
CA ALA A 163 15.72 3.98 -14.93
C ALA A 163 15.19 4.64 -13.65
N ILE A 164 13.97 5.19 -13.67
CA ILE A 164 13.30 5.75 -12.49
C ILE A 164 13.21 4.71 -11.37
N ARG A 165 12.63 3.54 -11.65
CA ARG A 165 12.46 2.46 -10.65
C ARG A 165 13.81 1.98 -10.10
N SER A 166 14.78 1.77 -10.99
CA SER A 166 16.12 1.34 -10.61
C SER A 166 16.83 2.38 -9.73
N LYS A 167 16.63 3.68 -9.96
CA LYS A 167 17.20 4.73 -9.10
C LYS A 167 16.55 4.81 -7.74
N PHE A 168 15.24 4.57 -7.63
CA PHE A 168 14.62 4.43 -6.31
C PHE A 168 15.23 3.26 -5.53
N GLU A 169 15.34 2.08 -6.15
CA GLU A 169 15.91 0.89 -5.51
C GLU A 169 17.38 1.08 -5.11
N GLN A 170 18.18 1.77 -5.93
CA GLN A 170 19.60 2.02 -5.66
C GLN A 170 19.82 3.06 -4.56
N LEU A 171 19.07 4.16 -4.59
CA LEU A 171 19.29 5.28 -3.65
C LEU A 171 18.59 5.05 -2.31
N PHE A 172 17.46 4.36 -2.33
CA PHE A 172 16.56 4.22 -1.18
C PHE A 172 16.12 2.77 -0.96
N PRO A 173 17.05 1.79 -0.88
CA PRO A 173 16.70 0.36 -0.80
C PRO A 173 15.85 0.00 0.43
N GLU A 174 15.99 0.76 1.52
CA GLU A 174 15.27 0.54 2.77
C GLU A 174 13.95 1.31 2.87
N ILE A 175 13.64 2.18 1.90
CA ILE A 175 12.46 3.04 1.94
C ILE A 175 11.49 2.55 0.86
N PRO A 176 10.44 1.82 1.23
CA PRO A 176 9.43 1.43 0.27
C PRO A 176 8.78 2.67 -0.34
N TYR A 177 8.46 2.59 -1.64
CA TYR A 177 7.73 3.64 -2.34
C TYR A 177 6.61 3.01 -3.14
N TRP A 178 5.53 3.77 -3.31
CA TRP A 178 4.53 3.47 -4.32
C TRP A 178 4.75 4.42 -5.48
N GLY A 179 4.60 3.94 -6.72
CA GLY A 179 4.68 4.81 -7.88
C GLY A 179 4.01 4.23 -9.13
N GLU A 180 3.49 5.14 -9.94
CA GLU A 180 2.66 4.85 -11.11
C GLU A 180 2.97 5.83 -12.23
N LEU A 181 2.97 5.33 -13.47
CA LEU A 181 2.99 6.18 -14.66
C LEU A 181 1.68 6.97 -14.75
N LYS A 182 1.77 8.31 -14.84
CA LYS A 182 0.62 9.20 -15.00
C LYS A 182 0.48 9.77 -16.40
N SER A 183 1.58 9.99 -17.08
CA SER A 183 1.56 10.47 -18.46
C SER A 183 2.75 9.93 -19.22
N GLU A 184 2.52 9.55 -20.47
CA GLU A 184 3.55 9.14 -21.41
C GLU A 184 3.37 9.94 -22.70
N SER A 185 4.48 10.41 -23.24
CA SER A 185 4.56 11.07 -24.54
C SER A 185 5.85 10.64 -25.22
N GLU A 186 6.01 11.03 -26.48
CA GLU A 186 7.21 10.68 -27.25
C GLU A 186 8.50 11.17 -26.57
N THR A 187 8.47 12.34 -25.92
CA THR A 187 9.68 12.99 -25.38
C THR A 187 9.70 13.11 -23.86
N ALA A 188 8.64 12.68 -23.17
CA ALA A 188 8.51 12.84 -21.74
C ALA A 188 7.65 11.78 -21.05
N VAL A 189 8.00 11.51 -19.78
CA VAL A 189 7.28 10.65 -18.85
C VAL A 189 6.95 11.44 -17.59
N GLY A 190 5.70 11.32 -17.14
CA GLY A 190 5.25 11.76 -15.83
C GLY A 190 5.01 10.56 -14.93
N PHE A 191 5.77 10.44 -13.85
CA PHE A 191 5.70 9.35 -12.89
C PHE A 191 5.31 9.88 -11.52
N ALA A 192 4.14 9.50 -11.02
CA ALA A 192 3.73 9.87 -9.67
C ALA A 192 4.30 8.89 -8.65
N TYR A 193 4.72 9.37 -7.49
CA TYR A 193 5.28 8.52 -6.44
C TYR A 193 5.19 9.11 -5.04
N THR A 194 5.03 8.23 -4.05
CA THR A 194 5.09 8.58 -2.64
C THR A 194 6.08 7.68 -1.90
N TYR A 195 6.79 8.25 -0.93
CA TYR A 195 7.57 7.47 0.03
C TYR A 195 6.64 6.88 1.10
N ILE A 196 6.75 5.57 1.31
CA ILE A 196 6.07 4.86 2.39
C ILE A 196 6.98 4.97 3.63
N ASP A 197 7.10 6.19 4.14
CA ASP A 197 7.85 6.45 5.38
C ASP A 197 7.06 5.94 6.60
N PRO A 198 7.72 5.44 7.66
CA PRO A 198 7.08 5.18 8.95
C PRO A 198 6.36 6.42 9.50
N HIS A 199 6.80 7.62 9.12
CA HIS A 199 6.18 8.90 9.47
C HIS A 199 4.92 9.24 8.67
N ASN A 200 4.65 8.53 7.55
CA ASN A 200 3.40 8.56 6.80
C ASN A 200 2.40 7.51 7.29
N MET A 201 2.84 6.55 8.10
CA MET A 201 1.93 5.76 8.93
C MET A 201 1.43 6.66 10.05
N LEU A 202 0.54 7.58 9.70
CA LEU A 202 -0.30 8.24 10.68
C LEU A 202 -0.89 7.13 11.55
N PHE A 203 -0.52 7.14 12.82
CA PHE A 203 -1.27 6.52 13.89
C PHE A 203 -2.71 7.00 13.73
N GLN A 204 -3.53 6.18 13.07
CA GLN A 204 -4.97 6.26 13.16
C GLN A 204 -5.30 5.61 14.50
N ASP A 205 -5.19 6.42 15.56
CA ASP A 205 -5.86 6.13 16.83
C ASP A 205 -7.39 6.19 16.65
#